data_AF-A0A0T5ZEK3-F1
#
_entry.id   AF-A0A0T5ZEK3-F1
#
_cell.length_a   1.000
_cell.length_b   1.000
_cell.length_c   1.000
_cell.angle_alpha   90.00
_cell.angle_beta   90.00
_cell.angle_gamma   90.00
#
_symmetry.space_group_name_H-M   'P 1'
#
loop_
_entity.id
_entity.type
_entity.pdbx_description
1 polymer ?
#
loop_
_entity_poly.entity_id
_entity_poly.type
_entity_poly.pdbx_seq_one_letter_code
_entity_poly.pdbx_strand_id
1 'polypeptide(L)' 'MSIENEELVKITSGGTVSIPKQFRKYLEMQKGDYVKILLEGDHLVIKKAIIS' A
#
# COMPACT_ATOMS: atom_id res chain seq x y z
N MET A 1 1.51 -0.24 -23.48
CA MET A 1 1.32 0.92 -22.60
C MET A 1 1.49 0.43 -21.18
N SER A 2 2.65 0.67 -20.58
CA SER A 2 2.88 0.42 -19.16
C SER A 2 1.96 1.35 -18.39
N ILE A 3 0.93 0.79 -17.75
CA ILE A 3 0.17 1.51 -16.74
C ILE A 3 1.18 1.71 -15.61
N GLU A 4 1.70 2.93 -15.47
CA GLU A 4 2.62 3.28 -14.39
C GLU A 4 1.84 3.20 -13.07
N ASN A 5 1.86 2.01 -12.46
CA ASN A 5 1.28 1.72 -11.15
C ASN A 5 2.18 2.22 -10.01
N GLU A 6 2.89 3.31 -10.24
CA GLU A 6 3.86 3.89 -9.33
C GLU A 6 3.47 5.34 -9.07
N GLU A 7 3.43 5.71 -7.80
CA GLU A 7 3.17 7.09 -7.39
C GLU A 7 4.19 7.45 -6.33
N LEU A 8 4.94 8.53 -6.57
CA LEU A 8 5.92 9.02 -5.61
C LEU A 8 5.19 9.64 -4.41
N VAL A 9 5.30 9.00 -3.26
CA VAL A 9 4.75 9.49 -2.00
C VAL A 9 5.87 9.79 -1.00
N LYS A 10 5.70 10.86 -0.23
CA LYS A 10 6.63 11.16 0.87
C LYS A 10 6.32 10.32 2.10
N ILE A 11 7.36 9.95 2.84
CA ILE A 11 7.23 9.43 4.20
C ILE A 11 6.90 10.60 5.12
N THR A 12 5.87 10.45 5.95
CA THR A 12 5.52 11.48 6.95
C THR A 12 6.46 11.41 8.16
N SER A 13 6.46 12.43 9.00
CA SER A 13 7.28 12.47 10.23
C SER A 13 7.04 11.29 11.17
N GLY A 14 5.86 10.68 11.13
CA GLY A 14 5.53 9.48 11.90
C GLY A 14 5.99 8.16 11.27
N GLY A 15 6.75 8.20 10.17
CA GLY A 15 7.22 7.00 9.47
C GLY A 15 6.14 6.29 8.65
N THR A 16 5.03 6.96 8.35
CA THR A 16 3.93 6.37 7.58
C THR A 16 3.95 6.84 6.13
N VAL A 17 3.51 5.95 5.22
CA VAL A 17 3.18 6.29 3.84
C VAL A 17 1.67 6.20 3.66
N SER A 18 1.10 7.19 2.96
CA SER A 18 -0.32 7.16 2.63
C SER A 18 -0.50 6.39 1.33
N ILE A 19 -1.26 5.29 1.36
CA ILE A 19 -1.59 4.53 0.15
C ILE A 19 -2.51 5.41 -0.74
N PRO A 20 -2.09 5.72 -1.98
CA PRO A 20 -2.90 6.49 -2.91
C PRO A 20 -4.34 5.98 -3.07
N LYS A 21 -5.26 6.92 -3.29
CA LYS A 21 -6.70 6.62 -3.36
C LYS A 21 -7.03 5.58 -4.44
N GLN A 22 -6.31 5.61 -5.56
CA GLN A 22 -6.52 4.67 -6.67
C GLN A 22 -6.22 3.22 -6.27
N PHE A 23 -5.11 2.97 -5.56
CA PHE A 23 -4.77 1.63 -5.10
C PHE A 23 -5.72 1.14 -4.01
N ARG A 24 -6.16 2.02 -3.10
CA ARG A 24 -7.19 1.66 -2.11
C ARG A 24 -8.50 1.25 -2.77
N LYS A 25 -8.96 1.98 -3.79
CA LYS A 25 -10.16 1.61 -4.55
C LYS A 25 -9.99 0.28 -5.28
N TYR A 26 -8.85 0.11 -5.95
CA TYR A 26 -8.54 -1.10 -6.72
C TYR A 26 -8.47 -2.36 -5.85
N LEU A 27 -7.85 -2.26 -4.66
CA LEU A 27 -7.73 -3.36 -3.70
C LEU A 27 -8.90 -3.45 -2.71
N GLU A 28 -9.93 -2.62 -2.91
CA GLU A 28 -11.10 -2.50 -2.05
C GLU A 28 -10.72 -2.36 -0.56
N MET A 29 -9.67 -1.58 -0.29
CA MET A 29 -9.15 -1.32 1.04
C MET A 29 -9.88 -0.15 1.68
N GLN A 30 -10.31 -0.33 2.93
CA GLN A 30 -11.03 0.67 3.69
C GLN A 30 -10.30 1.01 5.00
N LYS A 31 -10.75 2.09 5.64
CA LYS A 31 -10.23 2.45 6.97
C LYS A 31 -10.59 1.33 7.95
N GLY A 32 -9.59 0.80 8.64
CA GLY A 32 -9.76 -0.31 9.59
C GLY A 32 -9.36 -1.67 9.01
N ASP A 33 -9.15 -1.77 7.69
CA ASP A 33 -8.58 -2.97 7.09
C ASP A 33 -7.15 -3.19 7.56
N TYR A 34 -6.79 -4.45 7.70
CA TYR A 34 -5.43 -4.87 8.02
C TYR A 34 -4.66 -5.16 6.73
N VAL A 35 -3.36 -4.88 6.77
CA VAL A 35 -2.42 -5.21 5.70
C VAL A 35 -1.22 -5.94 6.27
N LYS A 36 -0.64 -6.84 5.48
CA LYS A 36 0.66 -7.45 5.75
C LYS A 36 1.72 -6.67 4.98
N ILE A 37 2.78 -6.28 5.65
CA ILE A 37 3.96 -5.66 5.05
C ILE A 37 5.09 -6.68 5.12
N LEU A 38 5.77 -6.88 4.00
CA LEU A 38 6.87 -7.83 3.87
C LEU A 38 7.99 -7.22 3.03
N LEU A 39 9.21 -7.60 3.36
CA LEU A 39 10.41 -7.22 2.61
C LEU A 39 10.73 -8.33 1.62
N GLU A 40 10.65 -8.02 0.33
CA GLU A 40 11.07 -8.91 -0.76
C GLU A 40 12.28 -8.24 -1.43
N GLY A 41 13.49 -8.76 -1.17
CA GLY A 41 14.73 -8.17 -1.69
C GLY A 41 14.96 -6.73 -1.21
N ASP A 42 14.90 -5.79 -2.14
CA ASP A 42 15.11 -4.35 -1.93
C ASP A 42 13.80 -3.53 -1.85
N HIS A 43 12.64 -4.19 -1.89
CA HIS A 43 11.34 -3.51 -1.91
C HIS A 43 10.39 -4.04 -0.82
N LEU A 44 9.52 -3.14 -0.36
CA LEU A 44 8.42 -3.48 0.55
C LEU A 44 7.16 -3.79 -0.27
N VAL A 45 6.53 -4.91 0.03
CA VAL A 45 5.25 -5.31 -0.56
C VAL A 45 4.16 -5.22 0.50
N ILE A 46 3.05 -4.58 0.15
CA ILE A 46 1.87 -4.45 1.01
C ILE A 46 0.76 -5.32 0.44
N LYS A 47 0.30 -6.30 1.22
CA LYS A 47 -0.77 -7.25 0.84
C LYS A 47 -1.99 -7.04 1.74
N LYS A 48 -3.20 -7.01 1.18
CA LYS A 48 -4.44 -6.99 1.98
C LYS A 48 -4.49 -8.23 2.88
N ALA A 49 -4.81 -8.05 4.14
CA ALA A 49 -5.00 -9.15 5.08
C ALA A 49 -6.50 -9.40 5.31
N ILE A 50 -6.88 -10.67 5.34
CA ILE A 50 -8.20 -11.10 5.82
C ILE A 50 -7.94 -11.70 7.20
N ILE A 51 -8.55 -11.11 8.22
CA ILE A 51 -8.53 -11.64 9.57
C ILE A 51 -9.91 -12.26 9.80
N SER A 52 -9.92 -13.58 10.03
CA SER A 52 -11.10 -14.40 10.36
C SER A 52 -11.24 -14.59 11.85
#